data_AF-A0A2V9Y296-F1
#
_entry.id   AF-A0A2V9Y296-F1
#
_cell.length_a   1.000
_cell.length_b   1.000
_cell.length_c   1.000
_cell.angle_alpha   90.00
_cell.angle_beta   90.00
_cell.angle_gamma   90.00
#
_symmetry.space_group_name_H-M   'P 1'
#
loop_
_entity.id
_entity.type
_entity.pdbx_description
1 polymer ?
#
loop_
_entity_poly.entity_id
_entity_poly.type
_entity_poly.pdbx_seq_one_letter_code
_entity_poly.pdbx_strand_id
1 'polypeptide(L)' 'MLEGLFQPMHLLVIFFIALLVFGPRKLPELGKGLGEGIRALKDGMKDTPPTQASSDQSKKDTETKS' A
#
# COMPACT_ATOMS: atom_id res chain seq x y z
N MET A 1 7.18 -12.11 -27.62
CA MET A 1 8.60 -11.72 -27.34
C MET A 1 8.74 -10.88 -26.07
N LEU A 2 7.65 -10.42 -25.46
CA LEU A 2 7.66 -9.66 -24.20
C LEU A 2 7.24 -10.51 -22.98
N GLU A 3 6.73 -11.72 -23.21
CA GLU A 3 6.25 -12.64 -22.18
C GLU A 3 7.35 -13.10 -21.20
N GLY A 4 8.63 -13.04 -21.60
CA GLY A 4 9.76 -13.39 -20.71
C GLY A 4 10.03 -12.33 -19.63
N LEU A 5 9.68 -11.06 -19.88
CA LEU A 5 9.97 -9.95 -18.96
C LEU A 5 9.05 -9.96 -17.74
N PHE A 6 7.81 -10.41 -17.91
CA PHE A 6 6.82 -10.52 -16.84
C PHE A 6 6.94 -11.81 -16.03
N GLN A 7 7.97 -12.63 -16.27
CA GLN A 7 8.22 -13.78 -15.41
C GLN A 7 8.48 -13.29 -13.98
N PRO A 8 7.74 -13.81 -12.98
CA PRO A 8 7.89 -13.41 -11.58
C PRO A 8 9.34 -13.51 -11.08
N MET A 9 10.09 -14.47 -11.63
CA MET A 9 11.51 -14.67 -11.34
C MET A 9 12.38 -13.47 -11.73
N HIS A 10 12.16 -12.87 -12.91
CA HIS A 10 12.92 -11.69 -13.33
C HIS A 10 12.59 -10.48 -12.47
N LEU A 11 11.30 -10.28 -12.16
CA LEU A 11 10.86 -9.19 -11.29
C LEU A 11 11.48 -9.31 -9.88
N LEU A 12 11.57 -10.53 -9.34
CA LEU A 12 12.18 -10.80 -8.04
C LEU A 12 13.70 -10.53 -8.05
N VAL A 13 14.41 -10.90 -9.11
CA VAL A 13 15.85 -10.59 -9.27
C VAL A 13 16.09 -9.08 -9.33
N ILE A 14 15.31 -8.36 -10.13
CA ILE A 14 15.42 -6.89 -10.23
C ILE A 14 15.10 -6.25 -8.88
N PHE A 15 14.05 -6.73 -8.21
CA PHE A 15 13.68 -6.25 -6.87
C PHE A 15 14.80 -6.49 -5.85
N PHE A 16 15.46 -7.65 -5.90
CA PHE A 16 16.59 -7.97 -5.02
C PHE A 16 17.80 -7.05 -5.25
N ILE A 17 18.11 -6.74 -6.52
CA ILE A 17 19.17 -5.77 -6.86
C ILE A 17 18.78 -4.35 -6.43
N ALA A 18 17.54 -3.93 -6.68
CA ALA A 18 17.04 -2.64 -6.23
C ALA A 18 17.09 -2.53 -4.70
N LEU A 19 16.76 -3.59 -3.99
CA LEU A 19 16.89 -3.70 -2.54
C LEU A 19 18.32 -3.60 -2.05
N LEU A 20 19.31 -4.10 -2.79
CA LEU A 20 20.72 -3.93 -2.44
C LEU A 20 21.19 -2.49 -2.63
N VAL A 21 20.74 -1.81 -3.69
CA VAL A 21 21.12 -0.43 -4.01
C VAL A 21 20.41 0.58 -3.10
N PHE A 22 19.09 0.47 -2.98
CA PHE A 22 18.28 1.37 -2.16
C PHE A 22 18.22 0.94 -0.69
N GLY A 23 18.45 -0.33 -0.39
CA GLY A 23 18.30 -0.90 0.95
C GLY A 23 16.86 -1.32 1.26
N PRO A 24 16.64 -2.46 1.95
CA PRO A 24 15.30 -2.92 2.34
C PRO A 24 14.59 -2.00 3.33
N ARG A 25 15.32 -1.08 3.97
CA ARG A 25 14.75 -0.07 4.86
C ARG A 25 14.13 1.11 4.12
N LYS A 26 14.58 1.43 2.91
CA LYS A 26 14.08 2.57 2.13
C LYS A 26 12.75 2.27 1.43
N LEU A 27 12.51 1.02 1.00
CA LEU A 27 11.23 0.63 0.41
C LEU A 27 9.99 0.87 1.31
N PRO A 28 9.96 0.44 2.57
CA PRO A 28 8.81 0.69 3.44
C PRO A 28 8.67 2.18 3.81
N GLU A 29 9.78 2.92 3.89
CA GLU A 29 9.78 4.37 4.14
C GLU A 29 9.14 5.13 2.98
N LEU A 30 9.55 4.82 1.74
CA LEU A 30 8.96 5.37 0.51
C LEU A 30 7.51 4.91 0.31
N GLY A 31 7.21 3.64 0.59
CA GLY A 31 5.87 3.08 0.50
C GLY A 31 4.88 3.70 1.47
N LYS A 32 5.30 4.05 2.69
CA LYS A 32 4.48 4.78 3.66
C LYS A 32 4.13 6.18 3.16
N GLY A 33 5.13 6.95 2.71
CA GLY A 33 4.89 8.30 2.18
C GLY A 33 4.02 8.30 0.92
N LEU A 34 4.27 7.38 -0.01
CA LEU A 34 3.43 7.21 -1.21
C LEU A 34 2.02 6.73 -0.85
N GLY A 35 1.90 5.80 0.11
CA GLY A 35 0.62 5.27 0.58
C GLY A 35 -0.25 6.34 1.24
N GLU A 36 0.33 7.20 2.07
CA GLU A 36 -0.35 8.36 2.65
C GLU A 36 -0.79 9.36 1.56
N GLY A 37 0.07 9.65 0.58
CA GLY A 37 -0.27 10.52 -0.55
C GLY A 37 -1.39 9.96 -1.43
N ILE A 38 -1.36 8.66 -1.75
CA ILE A 38 -2.43 7.98 -2.50
C ILE A 38 -3.73 7.94 -1.67
N ARG A 39 -3.64 7.77 -0.35
CA ARG A 39 -4.82 7.78 0.54
C ARG A 39 -5.45 9.16 0.59
N ALA A 40 -4.67 10.22 0.78
CA ALA A 40 -5.14 11.60 0.74
C ALA A 40 -5.73 11.97 -0.64
N LEU A 41 -5.11 11.51 -1.74
CA LEU A 41 -5.65 11.68 -3.08
C LEU A 41 -6.99 10.95 -3.25
N LYS A 42 -7.09 9.70 -2.76
CA LYS A 42 -8.32 8.92 -2.83
C LYS A 42 -9.43 9.53 -1.99
N ASP A 43 -9.11 10.03 -0.80
CA ASP A 43 -10.07 10.65 0.10
C ASP A 43 -10.57 11.99 -0.50
N GLY A 44 -9.67 12.82 -1.05
CA GLY A 44 -10.05 14.05 -1.75
C GLY A 44 -10.83 13.82 -3.06
N MET A 45 -10.58 12.72 -3.78
CA MET A 45 -11.41 12.31 -4.92
C MET A 45 -12.80 11.81 -4.48
N LYS A 46 -12.93 11.26 -3.27
CA LYS A 46 -14.19 10.72 -2.72
C LYS A 46 -15.11 11.80 -2.15
N ASP A 47 -14.61 13.01 -1.88
CA ASP A 47 -15.40 14.15 -1.40
C ASP A 47 -16.33 14.78 -2.46
N THR A 48 -16.47 14.16 -3.64
CA THR A 48 -17.59 14.42 -4.56
C THR A 48 -18.80 13.57 -4.15
N PRO A 49 -19.92 14.14 -3.68
CA PRO A 49 -21.00 13.39 -3.04
C PRO A 49 -21.89 12.64 -4.03
N PRO A 50 -22.69 11.63 -3.60
CA PRO A 50 -22.65 10.90 -2.32
C PRO A 50 -22.71 9.36 -2.51
N THR A 51 -22.02 8.61 -1.64
CA THR A 51 -22.51 7.40 -0.94
C THR A 51 -21.32 6.56 -0.46
N GLN A 52 -21.19 6.52 0.87
CA GLN A 52 -20.71 5.40 1.69
C GLN A 52 -19.91 4.30 0.97
N ALA A 53 -18.61 4.23 1.26
CA ALA A 53 -17.84 2.98 1.13
C ALA A 53 -16.72 2.93 2.17
N SER A 54 -17.10 2.36 3.32
CA SER A 54 -16.35 1.53 4.26
C SER A 54 -14.83 1.61 4.30
N SER A 55 -14.27 1.90 5.49
CA SER A 55 -13.62 0.90 6.35
C SER A 55 -12.67 1.57 7.36
N ASP A 56 -13.24 2.14 8.42
CA ASP A 56 -12.51 2.40 9.67
C ASP A 56 -13.42 2.08 10.85
N GLN A 57 -13.54 0.79 11.18
CA GLN A 57 -13.82 0.32 12.53
C GLN A 57 -13.23 -1.09 12.68
N SER A 58 -11.94 -1.14 13.04
CA SER A 58 -11.35 -2.27 13.74
C SER A 58 -10.62 -1.75 14.98
N LYS A 59 -11.38 -1.48 16.03
CA LYS A 59 -10.98 -1.49 17.46
C LYS A 59 -12.25 -1.90 18.21
N LYS A 60 -12.38 -3.15 18.67
CA LYS A 60 -11.84 -3.67 19.93
C LYS A 60 -12.42 -2.88 21.11
N ASP A 61 -13.45 -3.44 21.74
CA ASP A 61 -13.72 -3.39 23.19
C ASP A 61 -14.77 -4.46 23.52
N THR A 62 -14.26 -5.65 23.79
CA THR A 62 -14.97 -6.70 24.52
C THR A 62 -14.58 -6.52 25.98
N GLU A 63 -15.44 -5.93 26.81
CA GLU A 63 -15.66 -6.27 28.24
C GLU A 63 -16.42 -5.17 29.01
N THR A 64 -17.27 -5.65 29.92
CA THR A 64 -17.77 -4.96 31.14
C THR A 64 -18.75 -3.80 30.95
N LYS A 65 -20.04 -4.13 30.96
CA LYS A 65 -20.94 -3.82 32.10
C LYS A 65 -22.34 -4.41 31.88
N SER A 66 -22.61 -5.54 32.54
CA SER A 66 -23.95 -5.94 32.99
C SER A 66 -23.77 -6.92 34.14
#